data_AF-I3ZC69-F1
#
_entry.id   AF-I3ZC69-F1
#
_cell.length_a   1.000
_cell.length_b   1.000
_cell.length_c   1.000
_cell.angle_alpha   90.00
_cell.angle_beta   90.00
_cell.angle_gamma   90.00
#
_symmetry.space_group_name_H-M   'P 1'
#
loop_
_entity.id
_entity.type
_entity.pdbx_description
1 polymer ?
#
loop_
_entity_poly.entity_id
_entity_poly.type
_entity_poly.pdbx_seq_one_letter_code
_entity_poly.pdbx_strand_id
1 'polypeptide(L)'
;MYWRLPDGLEWDGVTLNGLIANAYGVSRTVKGQIEGGPTWMGSQAFDINAKVDAETFARWSHMTQAQVDEERQAMIRSLLTDRFRFRFHHETRKVYLFFIAAVTNGFIAA
;
A
#
# COMPACT_ATOMS: atom_id res chain seq x y z
N MET A 1 -1.92 -2.26 -14.21
CA MET A 1 -2.10 -3.50 -13.41
C MET A 1 -0.82 -3.73 -12.60
N TYR A 2 -0.78 -4.63 -11.61
CA TYR A 2 0.33 -4.77 -10.63
C TYR A 2 1.14 -6.04 -10.89
N TRP A 3 2.43 -5.91 -11.23
CA TRP A 3 3.33 -7.07 -11.37
C TRP A 3 4.54 -6.94 -10.46
N ARG A 4 4.85 -8.07 -9.79
CA ARG A 4 6.14 -8.27 -9.14
C ARG A 4 7.08 -8.86 -10.17
N LEU A 5 8.16 -8.15 -10.43
CA LEU A 5 9.22 -8.63 -11.29
C LEU A 5 10.33 -9.26 -10.44
N PRO A 6 11.07 -10.26 -10.96
CA PRO A 6 12.24 -10.79 -10.26
C PRO A 6 13.24 -9.71 -9.90
N ASP A 7 13.46 -8.72 -10.78
CA ASP A 7 14.41 -7.61 -10.65
C ASP A 7 13.76 -6.28 -10.22
N GLY A 8 12.51 -6.31 -9.75
CA GLY A 8 11.86 -5.08 -9.31
C GLY A 8 10.34 -5.14 -9.26
N LEU A 9 9.71 -4.09 -9.76
CA LEU A 9 8.26 -3.95 -9.86
C LEU A 9 7.86 -3.11 -11.07
N GLU A 10 6.69 -3.42 -11.60
CA GLU A 10 6.06 -2.69 -12.70
C GLU A 10 4.58 -2.52 -12.45
N TRP A 11 4.12 -1.27 -12.45
CA TRP A 11 2.72 -0.89 -12.29
C TRP A 11 2.26 0.02 -13.42
N ASP A 12 1.17 -0.37 -14.08
CA ASP A 12 0.50 0.52 -15.02
C ASP A 12 -0.75 1.13 -14.38
N GLY A 13 -0.91 2.43 -14.58
CA GLY A 13 -2.11 3.17 -14.21
C GLY A 13 -2.38 3.25 -12.71
N VAL A 14 -1.33 3.32 -11.87
CA VAL A 14 -1.50 3.41 -10.43
C VAL A 14 -1.70 4.85 -9.95
N THR A 15 -2.57 5.06 -8.97
CA THR A 15 -2.74 6.39 -8.35
C THR A 15 -1.72 6.62 -7.25
N LEU A 16 -1.46 7.88 -6.90
CA LEU A 16 -0.61 8.21 -5.76
C LEU A 16 -1.14 7.60 -4.45
N ASN A 17 -2.47 7.55 -4.29
CA ASN A 17 -3.10 6.87 -3.16
C ASN A 17 -2.78 5.36 -3.12
N GLY A 18 -2.73 4.71 -4.29
CA GLY A 18 -2.32 3.31 -4.43
C GLY A 18 -0.85 3.05 -4.09
N LEU A 19 0.05 3.98 -4.46
CA LEU A 19 1.47 3.93 -4.08
C LEU A 19 1.65 4.03 -2.57
N ILE A 20 1.02 5.00 -1.93
CA ILE A 20 1.07 5.20 -0.47
C ILE A 20 0.51 3.96 0.24
N ALA A 21 -0.65 3.46 -0.20
CA ALA A 21 -1.28 2.31 0.42
C ALA A 21 -0.37 1.08 0.44
N ASN A 22 0.31 0.80 -0.68
CA ASN A 22 1.24 -0.32 -0.76
C ASN A 22 2.51 -0.10 0.08
N ALA A 23 3.10 1.11 0.01
CA ALA A 23 4.36 1.44 0.65
C ALA A 23 4.30 1.38 2.18
N TYR A 24 3.12 1.61 2.76
CA TYR A 24 2.89 1.62 4.21
C TYR A 24 1.93 0.51 4.68
N GLY A 25 1.57 -0.42 3.79
CA GLY A 25 0.74 -1.58 4.15
C GLY A 25 -0.66 -1.23 4.64
N VAL A 26 -1.22 -0.10 4.21
CA VAL A 26 -2.60 0.30 4.56
C VAL A 26 -3.59 -0.19 3.50
N SER A 27 -4.83 -0.42 3.91
CA SER A 27 -5.89 -0.93 3.04
C SER A 27 -6.36 0.14 2.07
N ARG A 28 -6.48 -0.25 0.79
CA ARG A 28 -7.10 0.60 -0.25
C ARG A 28 -8.62 0.66 -0.14
N THR A 29 -9.23 -0.30 0.55
CA THR A 29 -10.70 -0.42 0.62
C THR A 29 -11.26 0.26 1.87
N VAL A 30 -10.47 0.34 2.94
CA VAL A 30 -10.89 1.01 4.17
C VAL A 30 -10.74 2.52 3.99
N LYS A 31 -11.86 3.23 3.95
CA LYS A 31 -11.89 4.69 3.88
C LYS A 31 -11.29 5.29 5.16
N GLY A 32 -10.61 6.43 5.04
CA GLY A 32 -10.08 7.18 6.17
C GLY A 32 -8.69 6.78 6.66
N GLN A 33 -8.02 5.80 6.03
CA GLN A 33 -6.64 5.45 6.37
C GLN A 33 -5.60 6.38 5.74
N ILE A 34 -5.93 6.97 4.59
CA ILE A 34 -5.13 7.98 3.90
C ILE A 34 -6.04 9.19 3.69
N GLU A 35 -5.66 10.33 4.25
CA GLU A 35 -6.47 11.55 4.29
C GLU A 35 -5.63 12.76 3.87
N GLY A 36 -6.29 13.76 3.26
CA GLY A 36 -5.66 14.98 2.75
C GLY A 36 -4.91 14.79 1.42
N GLY A 37 -3.84 15.57 1.25
CA GLY A 37 -3.03 15.58 0.03
C GLY A 37 -3.68 16.31 -1.16
N PRO A 38 -3.05 16.28 -2.34
CA PRO A 38 -3.57 16.94 -3.53
C PRO A 38 -4.86 16.28 -4.05
N THR A 39 -5.76 17.08 -4.62
CA THR A 39 -7.06 16.61 -5.13
C THR A 39 -6.96 15.53 -6.21
N TRP A 40 -5.83 15.49 -6.93
CA TRP A 40 -5.54 14.50 -7.97
C TRP A 40 -4.99 13.17 -7.44
N MET A 41 -4.66 13.06 -6.15
CA MET A 41 -4.00 11.87 -5.57
C MET A 41 -4.75 10.56 -5.83
N GLY A 42 -6.07 10.62 -5.92
CA GLY A 42 -6.94 9.47 -6.17
C GLY A 42 -7.40 9.28 -7.62
N SER A 43 -7.09 10.20 -8.53
CA SER A 43 -7.60 10.19 -9.91
C SER A 43 -6.52 10.17 -10.97
N GLN A 44 -5.38 10.81 -10.73
CA GLN A 44 -4.26 10.79 -11.66
C GLN A 44 -3.51 9.47 -11.56
N ALA A 45 -3.35 8.84 -12.72
CA ALA A 45 -2.69 7.56 -12.86
C ALA A 45 -1.24 7.75 -13.35
N PHE A 46 -0.35 6.87 -12.90
CA PHE A 46 1.06 6.85 -13.23
C PHE A 46 1.48 5.44 -13.61
N ASP A 47 2.40 5.36 -14.57
CA ASP A 47 3.10 4.11 -14.88
C ASP A 47 4.46 4.15 -14.15
N ILE A 48 4.75 3.09 -13.39
CA ILE A 48 5.93 2.98 -12.55
C ILE A 48 6.69 1.73 -12.97
N ASN A 49 7.91 1.93 -13.44
CA ASN A 49 8.88 0.86 -13.63
C ASN A 49 10.07 1.14 -12.72
N ALA A 50 10.30 0.26 -11.76
CA ALA A 50 11.42 0.37 -10.83
C ALA A 50 12.17 -0.94 -10.78
N LYS A 51 13.48 -0.86 -11.06
CA LYS A 51 14.39 -1.99 -11.08
C LYS A 51 15.47 -1.81 -10.05
N VAL A 52 15.98 -2.93 -9.55
CA VAL A 52 17.16 -2.97 -8.70
C VAL A 52 18.41 -3.27 -9.55
N ASP A 53 19.57 -2.93 -9.01
CA ASP A 53 20.85 -3.31 -9.61
C ASP A 53 21.10 -4.83 -9.53
N ALA A 54 22.11 -5.31 -10.23
CA ALA A 54 22.43 -6.73 -10.32
C ALA A 54 22.84 -7.36 -8.98
N GLU A 55 23.49 -6.59 -8.09
CA GLU A 55 23.90 -7.07 -6.76
C GLU A 55 22.68 -7.28 -5.87
N THR A 56 21.76 -6.31 -5.86
CA THR A 56 20.49 -6.42 -5.14
C THR A 56 19.63 -7.55 -5.70
N PHE A 57 19.55 -7.72 -7.02
CA PHE A 57 18.83 -8.83 -7.63
C PHE A 57 19.40 -10.20 -7.22
N ALA A 58 20.73 -10.34 -7.21
CA ALA A 58 21.38 -11.56 -6.76
C ALA A 58 21.06 -11.85 -5.27
N ARG A 59 21.09 -10.82 -4.41
CA ARG A 59 20.68 -10.95 -2.99
C ARG A 59 19.25 -11.43 -2.83
N TRP A 60 18.31 -10.91 -3.63
CA TRP A 60 16.90 -11.30 -3.55
C TRP A 60 16.67 -12.80 -3.79
N SER A 61 17.51 -13.46 -4.59
CA SER A 61 17.41 -14.90 -4.83
C SER A 61 17.62 -15.76 -3.56
N HIS A 62 18.22 -15.18 -2.52
CA HIS A 62 18.47 -15.82 -1.22
C HIS A 62 17.50 -15.35 -0.12
N MET A 63 16.52 -14.51 -0.46
CA MET A 63 15.57 -13.93 0.48
C MET A 63 14.21 -14.62 0.38
N THR A 64 13.45 -14.59 1.48
CA THR A 64 12.04 -14.96 1.46
C THR A 64 11.24 -13.92 0.68
N GLN A 65 10.10 -14.31 0.11
CA GLN A 65 9.23 -13.38 -0.61
C GLN A 65 8.81 -12.18 0.26
N ALA A 66 8.59 -12.38 1.56
CA ALA A 66 8.23 -11.30 2.48
C ALA A 66 9.34 -10.25 2.60
N GLN A 67 10.60 -10.68 2.71
CA GLN A 67 11.74 -9.76 2.76
C GLN A 67 11.92 -9.00 1.44
N VAL A 68 11.71 -9.67 0.30
CA VAL A 68 11.76 -8.99 -1.00
C VAL A 68 10.62 -7.97 -1.14
N ASP A 69 9.43 -8.28 -0.62
CA ASP A 69 8.31 -7.35 -0.63
C ASP A 69 8.59 -6.12 0.25
N GLU A 70 9.25 -6.27 1.39
CA GLU A 70 9.69 -5.14 2.24
C GLU A 70 10.68 -4.23 1.51
N GLU A 71 11.65 -4.81 0.78
CA GLU A 71 12.60 -4.06 -0.06
C GLU A 71 11.88 -3.32 -1.20
N ARG A 72 10.92 -3.96 -1.88
CA ARG A 72 10.09 -3.29 -2.89
C ARG A 72 9.30 -2.12 -2.29
N GLN A 73 8.73 -2.29 -1.11
CA GLN A 73 8.04 -1.19 -0.42
C GLN A 73 9.02 -0.05 -0.07
N ALA A 74 10.27 -0.37 0.31
CA ALA A 74 11.30 0.62 0.55
C ALA A 74 11.63 1.43 -0.72
N MET A 75 11.73 0.76 -1.87
CA MET A 75 11.90 1.44 -3.16
C MET A 75 10.76 2.41 -3.45
N ILE A 76 9.50 2.01 -3.20
CA ILE A 76 8.34 2.90 -3.39
C ILE A 76 8.39 4.09 -2.42
N ARG A 77 8.78 3.88 -1.15
CA ARG A 77 8.96 4.99 -0.18
C ARG A 77 10.02 5.99 -0.65
N SER A 78 11.12 5.53 -1.24
CA SER A 78 12.12 6.42 -1.85
C SER A 78 11.52 7.21 -3.01
N LEU A 79 10.84 6.53 -3.93
CA LEU A 79 10.19 7.15 -5.08
C LEU A 79 9.17 8.23 -4.67
N LEU A 80 8.35 7.96 -3.65
CA LEU A 80 7.42 8.91 -3.07
C LEU A 80 8.15 10.16 -2.53
N THR A 81 9.24 9.96 -1.80
CA THR A 81 10.05 11.04 -1.24
C THR A 81 10.73 11.87 -2.33
N ASP A 82 11.31 11.22 -3.34
CA ASP A 82 12.13 11.90 -4.34
C ASP A 82 11.28 12.60 -5.40
N ARG A 83 10.24 11.93 -5.93
CA ARG A 83 9.42 12.42 -7.05
C ARG A 83 8.24 13.25 -6.61
N PHE A 84 7.60 12.85 -5.51
CA PHE A 84 6.39 13.51 -5.01
C PHE A 84 6.67 14.43 -3.81
N ARG A 85 7.93 14.50 -3.35
CA ARG A 85 8.32 15.24 -2.14
C ARG A 85 7.43 14.85 -0.95
N PHE A 86 7.07 13.58 -0.90
CA PHE A 86 6.05 13.07 0.01
C PHE A 86 6.46 13.27 1.47
N ARG A 87 5.53 13.82 2.26
CA ARG A 87 5.62 13.95 3.72
C ARG A 87 4.26 13.64 4.31
N PHE A 88 4.26 12.95 5.43
CA PHE A 88 3.04 12.56 6.13
C PHE A 88 3.28 12.56 7.63
N HIS A 89 2.19 12.47 8.38
CA HIS A 89 2.20 12.22 9.81
C HIS A 89 1.13 11.17 10.12
N HIS A 90 1.28 10.47 11.24
CA HIS A 90 0.25 9.58 11.74
C HIS A 90 -0.67 10.34 12.68
N GLU A 91 -1.96 10.07 12.60
CA GLU A 91 -2.95 10.61 13.50
C GLU A 91 -3.89 9.50 13.96
N THR A 92 -4.23 9.49 15.24
CA THR A 92 -5.26 8.60 15.78
C THR A 92 -6.61 9.29 15.73
N ARG A 93 -7.54 8.76 14.92
CA ARG A 93 -8.91 9.30 14.80
C ARG A 93 -9.93 8.32 15.33
N LYS A 94 -11.00 8.84 15.96
CA LYS A 94 -12.17 8.03 16.33
C LYS A 94 -13.00 7.77 15.07
N VAL A 95 -13.17 6.49 14.74
CA VAL A 95 -14.04 6.05 13.64
C VAL A 95 -15.26 5.35 14.22
N TYR A 96 -16.46 5.70 13.72
CA TYR A 96 -17.68 4.99 14.04
C TYR A 96 -17.83 3.82 13.08
N LEU A 97 -17.61 2.59 13.56
CA LEU A 97 -17.79 1.37 12.79
C LEU A 97 -19.18 0.79 13.09
N PHE A 98 -19.96 0.54 12.05
CA PHE A 98 -21.15 -0.31 12.15
C PHE A 98 -20.74 -1.75 11.85
N PHE A 99 -20.94 -2.65 12.80
CA PHE A 99 -20.81 -4.08 12.57
C PHE A 99 -22.20 -4.72 12.60
N ILE A 100 -22.52 -5.52 11.58
CA ILE A 100 -23.72 -6.36 11.57
C ILE A 100 -23.32 -7.67 12.23
N ALA A 101 -23.86 -7.94 13.42
CA ALA A 101 -23.73 -9.23 14.07
C ALA A 101 -24.96 -10.08 13.73
N ALA A 102 -24.75 -11.31 13.24
CA ALA A 102 -25.81 -12.29 13.14
C ALA A 102 -26.17 -12.74 14.55
N VAL A 103 -27.36 -12.36 15.03
CA VAL A 103 -27.93 -12.92 16.25
C VAL A 103 -28.66 -14.21 15.86
N THR A 104 -28.08 -15.36 16.19
CA THR A 104 -28.86 -16.60 16.24
C THR A 104 -29.78 -16.49 17.45
N ASN A 105 -31.09 -16.41 17.20
CA ASN A 105 -32.13 -16.44 18.23
C ASN A 105 -32.05 -17.76 19.02
N GLY A 106 -31.26 -17.78 20.10
CA GLY A 106 -31.39 -18.77 21.15
C GLY A 106 -32.57 -18.40 22.03
N PHE A 107 -33.63 -19.20 21.99
CA PHE A 107 -34.71 -19.15 22.98
C PHE A 107 -34.11 -19.29 24.38
N ILE A 108 -34.23 -18.26 25.22
CA ILE A 108 -34.05 -18.40 26.66
C ILE A 108 -35.45 -18.73 27.20
N ALA A 109 -35.70 -20.01 27.46
CA ALA A 109 -36.82 -20.44 28.27
C ALA A 109 -36.60 -19.98 29.72
N ALA A 110 -37.67 -19.52 30.35
CA ALA A 110 -37.73 -18.97 31.70
C ALA A 110 -37.30 -19.94 32.80
#